data_AF-A0A5B7C2S3-F1
#
_entry.id   AF-A0A5B7C2S3-F1
#
_cell.length_a   1.000
_cell.length_b   1.000
_cell.length_c   1.000
_cell.angle_alpha   90.00
_cell.angle_beta   90.00
_cell.angle_gamma   90.00
#
_symmetry.space_group_name_H-M   'P 1'
#
loop_
_entity.id
_entity.type
_entity.pdbx_description
1 polymer ?
#
loop_
_entity_poly.entity_id
_entity_poly.type
_entity_poly.pdbx_seq_one_letter_code
_entity_poly.pdbx_strand_id
1 'polypeptide(L)'
;NSLRDTNMDLKIVFECSHDQYVLMAMEPPKDWSSNLNCKIYSPEERTWKERGNIIIGERNIQFETPVYYNGVVHFISDSGPYLTKGSSFYWPYIVAYDIQNGSSRFLKIPKSARKGLNDQSCKLGIFKWGNATNSFKSICLIKLRKNVFS
;
A
#
# COMPACT_ATOMS: atom_id res chain seq x y z
N ASN A 1 -5.33 -26.30 -9.06
CA ASN A 1 -4.80 -26.18 -7.69
C ASN A 1 -3.36 -25.68 -7.74
N SER A 2 -3.14 -24.38 -7.95
CA SER A 2 -1.82 -23.80 -7.66
C SER A 2 -1.81 -23.44 -6.18
N LEU A 3 -0.96 -24.12 -5.41
CA LEU A 3 -0.58 -23.70 -4.08
C LEU A 3 -0.14 -22.23 -4.18
N ARG A 4 -0.89 -21.33 -3.51
CA ARG A 4 -0.41 -19.97 -3.28
C ARG A 4 0.86 -20.14 -2.48
N ASP A 5 1.99 -19.76 -3.05
CA ASP A 5 3.24 -19.63 -2.33
C ASP A 5 3.08 -18.44 -1.37
N THR A 6 2.45 -18.66 -0.23
CA THR A 6 2.24 -17.66 0.83
C THR A 6 3.50 -17.57 1.67
N ASN A 7 4.66 -17.43 1.04
CA ASN A 7 5.85 -16.99 1.75
C ASN A 7 5.74 -15.47 1.96
N MET A 8 4.77 -15.09 2.79
CA MET A 8 4.64 -13.72 3.27
C MET A 8 5.72 -13.53 4.31
N ASP A 9 6.95 -13.28 3.84
CA ASP A 9 8.04 -12.88 4.70
C ASP A 9 7.66 -11.62 5.48
N LEU A 10 8.21 -11.47 6.69
CA LEU A 10 8.15 -10.23 7.46
C LEU A 10 8.48 -9.04 6.54
N LYS A 11 7.55 -8.08 6.44
CA LYS A 11 7.77 -6.83 5.71
C LYS A 11 7.98 -5.72 6.72
N ILE A 12 9.08 -4.97 6.56
CA ILE A 12 9.38 -3.80 7.37
C ILE A 12 9.28 -2.58 6.47
N VAL A 13 8.49 -1.60 6.91
CA VAL A 13 8.32 -0.32 6.26
C VAL A 13 8.91 0.75 7.16
N PHE A 14 9.80 1.54 6.58
CA PHE A 14 10.34 2.75 7.19
C PHE A 14 9.98 3.93 6.30
N GLU A 15 9.24 4.88 6.85
CA GLU A 15 8.91 6.13 6.18
C GLU A 15 9.33 7.32 7.05
N CYS A 16 10.01 8.29 6.45
CA CYS A 16 10.44 9.51 7.12
C CYS A 16 9.80 10.74 6.48
N SER A 17 9.27 11.62 7.31
CA SER A 17 8.74 12.92 6.95
C SER A 17 9.25 14.00 7.89
N HIS A 18 10.27 14.74 7.45
CA HIS A 18 10.90 15.85 8.20
C HIS A 18 11.28 15.40 9.63
N ASP A 19 10.45 15.68 10.64
CA ASP A 19 10.71 15.39 12.05
C ASP A 19 9.99 14.13 12.57
N GLN A 20 9.21 13.46 11.72
CA GLN A 20 8.45 12.27 12.07
C GLN A 20 8.93 11.09 11.24
N TYR A 21 9.01 9.93 11.87
CA TYR A 21 9.18 8.67 11.15
C TYR A 21 8.15 7.67 11.62
N VAL A 22 7.81 6.75 10.71
CA VAL A 22 6.99 5.59 11.01
C VAL A 22 7.82 4.36 10.67
N LEU A 23 8.02 3.51 11.68
CA LEU A 23 8.59 2.19 11.52
C LEU A 23 7.48 1.17 11.80
N MET A 24 7.18 0.37 10.78
CA MET A 24 6.04 -0.53 10.74
C MET A 24 6.50 -1.93 10.34
N ALA A 25 6.08 -2.94 11.09
CA ALA A 25 6.34 -4.34 10.80
C ALA A 25 5.01 -5.02 10.46
N MET A 26 5.00 -5.74 9.34
CA MET A 26 3.85 -6.47 8.84
C MET A 26 4.20 -7.94 8.76
N GLU A 27 3.47 -8.73 9.52
CA GLU A 27 3.67 -10.17 9.64
C GLU A 27 2.50 -10.89 8.99
N PRO A 28 2.74 -12.05 8.37
CA PRO A 28 1.64 -12.93 7.98
C PRO A 28 0.77 -13.26 9.19
N PRO A 29 -0.53 -13.47 8.98
CA PRO A 29 -1.38 -13.94 10.05
C PRO A 29 -0.95 -15.35 10.45
N LYS A 30 -1.09 -15.67 11.75
CA LYS A 30 -0.86 -17.04 12.25
C LYS A 30 -1.95 -18.01 11.76
N ASP A 31 -3.11 -17.47 11.39
CA ASP A 31 -4.27 -18.21 10.90
C ASP A 31 -4.40 -18.12 9.37
N TRP A 32 -5.37 -18.84 8.80
CA TRP A 32 -5.68 -18.88 7.37
C TRP A 32 -6.39 -17.59 6.89
N SER A 33 -5.77 -16.44 7.12
CA SER A 33 -6.23 -15.12 6.70
C SER A 33 -5.30 -14.55 5.62
N SER A 34 -5.80 -13.66 4.78
CA SER A 34 -4.97 -12.85 3.88
C SER A 34 -4.59 -11.49 4.48
N ASN A 35 -5.07 -11.18 5.68
CA ASN A 35 -4.78 -9.91 6.36
C ASN A 35 -3.43 -9.97 7.06
N LEU A 36 -2.69 -8.87 7.08
CA LEU A 36 -1.39 -8.79 7.72
C LEU A 36 -1.54 -8.27 9.16
N ASN A 37 -0.86 -8.90 10.12
CA ASN A 37 -0.73 -8.35 11.46
C ASN A 37 0.21 -7.15 11.39
N CYS A 38 -0.18 -6.03 11.98
CA CYS A 38 0.63 -4.81 11.99
C CYS A 38 1.13 -4.47 13.39
N LYS A 39 2.43 -4.18 13.47
CA LYS A 39 3.07 -3.56 14.63
C LYS A 39 3.72 -2.25 14.22
N ILE A 40 3.61 -1.26 15.09
CA ILE A 40 4.27 0.04 14.91
C ILE A 40 5.19 0.30 16.08
N TYR A 41 6.42 0.71 15.77
CA TYR A 41 7.39 1.06 16.78
C TYR A 41 7.02 2.39 17.44
N SER A 42 6.98 2.42 18.77
CA SER A 42 6.83 3.62 19.57
C SER A 42 8.22 4.11 20.00
N PRO A 43 8.70 5.26 19.47
CA PRO A 43 10.02 5.78 19.83
C PRO A 43 10.12 6.16 21.30
N GLU A 44 9.02 6.70 21.86
CA GLU A 44 8.92 7.15 23.26
C GLU A 44 9.06 5.98 24.24
N GLU A 45 8.36 4.88 23.98
CA GLU A 45 8.38 3.69 24.85
C GLU A 45 9.48 2.69 24.46
N ARG A 46 10.13 2.89 23.30
CA ARG A 46 11.13 2.00 22.70
C ARG A 46 10.62 0.56 22.47
N THR A 47 9.32 0.41 22.24
CA THR A 47 8.64 -0.88 22.09
C THR A 47 7.83 -0.96 20.80
N TRP A 48 7.58 -2.18 20.33
CA TRP A 48 6.63 -2.44 19.25
C TRP A 48 5.22 -2.57 19.81
N LYS A 49 4.27 -1.84 19.23
CA LYS A 49 2.86 -1.88 19.62
C LYS A 49 2.02 -2.52 18.52
N GLU A 50 1.19 -3.49 18.90
CA GLU A 50 0.18 -4.05 18.01
C GLU A 50 -0.80 -2.95 17.57
N ARG A 51 -1.17 -2.97 16.28
CA ARG A 51 -2.10 -2.02 15.66
C ARG A 51 -3.20 -2.71 14.83
N GLY A 52 -3.42 -3.99 15.10
CA GLY A 52 -4.47 -4.77 14.43
C GLY A 52 -4.08 -5.18 13.00
N ASN A 53 -5.09 -5.46 12.20
CA ASN A 53 -4.92 -6.14 10.92
C ASN A 53 -5.03 -5.18 9.73
N ILE A 54 -4.13 -5.34 8.77
CA ILE A 54 -4.19 -4.66 7.47
C ILE A 54 -4.96 -5.54 6.51
N ILE A 55 -6.06 -4.99 5.99
CA ILE A 55 -6.89 -5.68 5.01
C ILE A 55 -6.40 -5.28 3.63
N ILE A 56 -5.73 -6.21 2.94
CA ILE A 56 -5.06 -5.95 1.66
C ILE A 56 -5.90 -6.27 0.42
N GLY A 57 -7.03 -6.99 0.58
CA GLY A 57 -7.91 -7.37 -0.53
C GLY A 57 -7.41 -8.57 -1.33
N GLU A 58 -7.78 -8.65 -2.61
CA GLU A 58 -7.48 -9.81 -3.49
C GLU A 58 -6.26 -9.63 -4.38
N ARG A 59 -5.66 -8.43 -4.42
CA ARG A 59 -4.46 -8.15 -5.21
C ARG A 59 -3.20 -8.22 -4.35
N ASN A 60 -2.07 -8.54 -4.97
CA ASN A 60 -0.79 -8.37 -4.32
C ASN A 60 -0.54 -6.88 -4.05
N ILE A 61 0.10 -6.58 -2.95
CA ILE A 61 0.42 -5.21 -2.54
C ILE A 61 1.91 -4.96 -2.75
N GLN A 62 2.22 -3.79 -3.29
CA GLN A 62 3.59 -3.30 -3.43
C GLN A 62 4.00 -2.60 -2.12
N PHE A 63 4.91 -3.22 -1.39
CA PHE A 63 5.40 -2.72 -0.10
C PHE A 63 6.68 -1.88 -0.23
N GLU A 64 7.24 -1.78 -1.44
CA GLU A 64 8.52 -1.12 -1.71
C GLU A 64 8.40 0.41 -1.76
N THR A 65 7.21 0.93 -2.05
CA THR A 65 6.96 2.38 -2.18
C THR A 65 5.77 2.84 -1.33
N PRO A 66 5.78 2.61 -0.01
CA PRO A 66 4.72 3.08 0.86
C PRO A 66 4.79 4.60 1.02
N VAL A 67 3.64 5.23 1.20
CA VAL A 67 3.55 6.68 1.48
C VAL A 67 2.84 6.91 2.80
N TYR A 68 3.58 7.44 3.78
CA TYR A 68 2.99 7.96 5.01
C TYR A 68 2.53 9.40 4.84
N TYR A 69 1.25 9.65 5.08
CA TYR A 69 0.67 10.99 5.00
C TYR A 69 -0.51 11.12 5.96
N ASN A 70 -0.49 12.15 6.81
CA ASN A 70 -1.54 12.48 7.79
C ASN A 70 -2.01 11.28 8.64
N GLY A 71 -1.08 10.54 9.24
CA GLY A 71 -1.43 9.39 10.10
C GLY A 71 -1.86 8.14 9.32
N VAL A 72 -1.71 8.13 8.00
CA VAL A 72 -2.14 7.02 7.15
C VAL A 72 -0.99 6.55 6.27
N VAL A 73 -0.71 5.24 6.30
CA VAL A 73 0.23 4.61 5.38
C VAL A 73 -0.54 4.10 4.17
N HIS A 74 -0.09 4.50 2.98
CA HIS A 74 -0.73 4.16 1.72
C HIS A 74 0.16 3.19 0.94
N PHE A 75 -0.45 2.11 0.47
CA PHE A 75 0.18 1.11 -0.39
C PHE A 75 -0.61 0.99 -1.69
N ILE A 76 0.05 0.65 -2.78
CA ILE A 76 -0.60 0.42 -4.07
C ILE A 76 -0.66 -1.07 -4.37
N SER A 77 -1.80 -1.55 -4.87
CA SER A 77 -1.91 -2.93 -5.36
C SER A 77 -1.24 -3.09 -6.73
N ASP A 78 -0.89 -4.31 -7.09
CA ASP A 78 -0.45 -4.61 -8.45
C ASP A 78 -1.56 -4.40 -9.51
N SER A 79 -1.16 -4.51 -10.78
CA SER A 79 -2.06 -4.47 -11.94
C SER A 79 -2.09 -5.78 -12.73
N GLY A 80 -1.84 -6.91 -12.06
CA GLY A 80 -1.81 -8.22 -12.72
C GLY A 80 -3.15 -8.63 -13.35
N PRO A 81 -3.16 -9.36 -14.47
CA PRO A 81 -4.36 -9.72 -15.22
C PRO A 81 -5.06 -11.00 -14.71
N TYR A 82 -4.99 -11.28 -13.41
CA TYR A 82 -5.48 -12.54 -12.82
C TYR A 82 -6.87 -12.44 -12.17
N LEU A 83 -7.46 -11.23 -12.11
CA LEU A 83 -8.84 -11.02 -11.64
C LEU A 83 -9.78 -10.79 -12.83
N THR A 84 -11.01 -11.30 -12.71
CA THR A 84 -12.02 -11.19 -13.76
C THR A 84 -12.73 -9.83 -13.73
N LYS A 85 -13.24 -9.36 -14.88
CA LYS A 85 -13.83 -8.02 -15.07
C LYS A 85 -15.07 -7.73 -14.19
N GLY A 86 -15.62 -8.74 -13.50
CA GLY A 86 -16.70 -8.60 -12.52
C GLY A 86 -16.26 -8.45 -11.06
N SER A 87 -14.99 -8.72 -10.73
CA SER A 87 -14.49 -8.59 -9.36
C SER A 87 -14.46 -7.12 -8.91
N SER A 88 -14.81 -6.87 -7.65
CA SER A 88 -14.67 -5.56 -7.00
C SER A 88 -13.22 -5.09 -6.97
N PHE A 89 -12.27 -6.02 -7.03
CA PHE A 89 -10.82 -5.78 -7.06
C PHE A 89 -10.23 -5.88 -8.47
N TYR A 90 -11.05 -5.93 -9.52
CA TYR A 90 -10.57 -6.03 -10.92
C TYR A 90 -9.59 -4.91 -11.30
N TRP A 91 -9.78 -3.70 -10.79
CA TRP A 91 -8.82 -2.60 -11.03
C TRP A 91 -7.87 -2.45 -9.84
N PRO A 92 -6.63 -1.97 -10.07
CA PRO A 92 -5.73 -1.65 -8.97
C PRO A 92 -6.34 -0.59 -8.05
N TYR A 93 -5.92 -0.62 -6.79
CA TYR A 93 -6.43 0.22 -5.71
C TYR A 93 -5.33 0.57 -4.72
N ILE A 94 -5.57 1.62 -3.95
CA ILE A 94 -4.70 2.01 -2.85
C ILE A 94 -5.27 1.44 -1.56
N VAL A 95 -4.44 0.75 -0.78
CA VAL A 95 -4.75 0.40 0.61
C VAL A 95 -4.30 1.56 1.47
N ALA A 96 -5.23 2.21 2.15
CA ALA A 96 -4.94 3.27 3.11
C ALA A 96 -5.16 2.71 4.52
N TYR A 97 -4.07 2.60 5.28
CA TYR A 97 -4.07 2.07 6.64
C TYR A 97 -3.86 3.19 7.65
N ASP A 98 -4.88 3.45 8.45
CA ASP A 98 -4.84 4.42 9.54
C ASP A 98 -4.11 3.81 10.74
N ILE A 99 -2.96 4.38 11.09
CA ILE A 99 -2.09 3.84 12.13
C ILE A 99 -2.61 4.07 13.55
N GLN A 100 -3.48 5.06 13.73
CA GLN A 100 -4.03 5.41 15.04
C GLN A 100 -5.21 4.48 15.35
N ASN A 101 -6.07 4.29 14.36
CA ASN A 101 -7.29 3.50 14.50
C ASN A 101 -7.08 2.01 14.17
N GLY A 102 -5.94 1.64 13.57
CA GLY A 102 -5.65 0.28 13.15
C GLY A 102 -6.61 -0.24 12.08
N SER A 103 -7.07 0.65 11.20
CA SER A 103 -8.15 0.35 10.24
C SER A 103 -7.69 0.54 8.79
N SER A 104 -8.21 -0.31 7.90
CA SER A 104 -7.88 -0.30 6.47
C SER A 104 -9.07 0.17 5.64
N ARG A 105 -8.81 0.96 4.61
CA ARG A 105 -9.79 1.33 3.57
C ARG A 105 -9.18 1.23 2.18
N PHE A 106 -10.02 0.93 1.19
CA PHE A 106 -9.61 0.86 -0.21
C PHE A 106 -9.99 2.12 -0.96
N LEU A 107 -9.02 2.75 -1.61
CA LEU A 107 -9.25 3.89 -2.50
C LEU A 107 -9.22 3.41 -3.94
N LYS A 108 -10.33 3.64 -4.65
CA LYS A 108 -10.46 3.30 -6.06
C LYS A 108 -9.64 4.27 -6.89
N ILE A 109 -8.84 3.75 -7.81
CA ILE A 109 -8.21 4.59 -8.84
C ILE A 109 -9.32 5.21 -9.71
N PRO A 110 -9.29 6.53 -10.00
CA PRO A 110 -10.27 7.17 -10.88
C PRO A 110 -10.36 6.50 -12.25
N LYS A 111 -11.57 6.43 -12.84
CA LYS A 111 -11.79 5.74 -14.13
C LYS A 111 -10.87 6.26 -15.25
N SER A 112 -10.61 7.57 -15.29
CA SER A 112 -9.71 8.21 -16.25
C SER A 112 -8.27 7.71 -16.14
N ALA A 113 -7.77 7.50 -14.92
CA ALA A 113 -6.42 7.03 -14.66
C ALA A 113 -6.21 5.53 -14.98
N ARG A 114 -7.30 4.75 -15.11
CA ARG A 114 -7.25 3.31 -15.42
C ARG A 114 -6.85 2.99 -16.85
N LYS A 115 -6.86 3.98 -17.75
CA LYS A 115 -6.51 3.79 -19.16
C LYS A 115 -5.08 3.24 -19.28
N GLY A 116 -4.95 2.06 -19.88
CA GLY A 116 -3.66 1.40 -20.11
C GLY A 116 -3.13 0.56 -18.95
N LEU A 117 -3.85 0.43 -17.82
CA LEU A 117 -3.43 -0.45 -16.71
C LEU A 117 -3.48 -1.94 -17.06
N ASN A 118 -4.23 -2.31 -18.11
CA ASN A 118 -4.29 -3.69 -18.61
C ASN A 118 -3.06 -4.06 -19.46
N ASP A 119 -2.15 -3.11 -19.73
CA ASP A 119 -0.90 -3.36 -20.43
C ASP A 119 0.09 -4.01 -19.46
N GLN A 120 0.63 -5.18 -19.80
CA GLN A 120 1.55 -5.91 -18.92
C GLN A 120 2.86 -5.15 -18.67
N SER A 121 3.22 -4.19 -19.53
CA SER A 121 4.37 -3.31 -19.32
C SER A 121 4.09 -2.15 -18.36
N CYS A 122 2.84 -1.99 -17.91
CA CYS A 122 2.43 -0.91 -17.03
C CYS A 122 2.89 -1.18 -15.59
N LYS A 123 3.68 -0.25 -15.04
CA LYS A 123 4.03 -0.23 -13.62
C LYS A 123 3.30 0.93 -12.94
N LEU A 124 2.77 0.67 -11.75
CA LEU A 124 2.18 1.68 -10.88
C LEU A 124 3.11 1.95 -9.71
N GLY A 125 3.07 3.18 -9.21
CA GLY A 125 3.73 3.58 -7.97
C GLY A 125 2.98 4.74 -7.32
N ILE A 126 3.15 4.88 -6.01
CA ILE A 126 2.52 5.93 -5.22
C ILE A 126 3.61 6.77 -4.55
N PHE A 127 3.48 8.10 -4.62
CA PHE A 127 4.52 9.01 -4.17
C PHE A 127 3.93 10.23 -3.46
N LYS A 128 4.74 10.84 -2.59
CA LYS A 128 4.43 12.18 -2.08
C LYS A 128 4.60 13.19 -3.21
N TRP A 129 3.62 14.07 -3.36
CA TRP A 129 3.64 15.19 -4.31
C TRP A 129 3.51 16.51 -3.57
N GLY A 130 4.25 17.51 -4.03
CA GLY A 130 4.29 18.85 -3.44
C GLY A 130 5.70 19.28 -3.07
N ASN A 131 5.85 20.55 -2.71
CA ASN A 131 7.13 21.12 -2.31
C ASN A 131 7.39 20.84 -0.82
N ALA A 132 8.62 20.47 -0.47
CA ALA A 132 9.07 20.27 0.91
C ALA A 132 8.78 21.49 1.81
N THR A 133 8.83 22.70 1.25
CA THR A 133 8.64 23.96 1.98
C THR A 133 7.18 24.42 2.07
N ASN A 134 6.23 23.70 1.46
CA ASN A 134 4.83 24.15 1.37
C ASN A 134 3.92 23.20 2.17
N SER A 135 2.89 23.76 2.81
CA SER A 135 1.95 23.00 3.66
C SER A 135 1.04 22.06 2.86
N PHE A 136 0.94 22.28 1.54
CA PHE A 136 0.18 21.43 0.62
C PHE A 136 0.99 20.23 0.17
N LYS A 137 0.98 19.19 1.01
CA LYS A 137 1.43 17.85 0.63
C LYS A 137 0.24 17.07 0.08
N SER A 138 0.47 16.26 -0.93
CA SER A 138 -0.53 15.40 -1.54
C SER A 138 0.11 14.07 -1.90
N ILE A 139 -0.71 13.12 -2.34
CA ILE A 139 -0.23 11.84 -2.85
C ILE A 139 -0.51 11.82 -4.34
N CYS A 140 0.48 11.48 -5.15
CA CYS A 140 0.31 11.22 -6.57
C CYS A 140 0.42 9.72 -6.87
N LEU A 141 -0.35 9.30 -7.87
CA LEU A 141 -0.20 8.00 -8.50
C LEU A 141 0.60 8.21 -9.77
N ILE A 142 1.70 7.48 -9.92
CA ILE A 142 2.53 7.51 -11.12
C ILE A 142 2.35 6.19 -11.86
N LYS A 143 2.18 6.30 -13.18
CA LYS A 143 2.07 5.18 -14.09
C LYS A 143 3.20 5.23 -15.10
N LEU A 144 4.04 4.20 -15.15
CA LEU A 144 5.05 4.02 -16.19
C LEU A 144 4.55 2.99 -17.19
N ARG A 145 4.40 3.40 -18.45
CA ARG A 145 3.97 2.51 -19.54
C ARG A 145 4.84 2.74 -20.77
N LYS A 146 5.42 1.67 -21.33
CA LYS A 146 6.30 1.75 -22.51
C LYS A 146 7.35 2.86 -22.39
N ASN A 147 7.98 2.95 -21.21
CA ASN A 147 8.98 3.98 -20.86
C ASN A 147 8.46 5.42 -20.79
N VAL A 148 7.15 5.64 -20.69
CA VAL A 148 6.54 6.97 -20.53
C VAL A 148 5.81 7.05 -19.19
N PHE A 149 6.13 8.08 -18.39
CA PHE A 149 5.44 8.40 -17.15
C PHE A 149 4.16 9.20 -17.42
N SER A 150 3.11 8.91 -16.66
CA SER A 150 1.80 9.58 -16.72
C SER A 150 1.04 9.46 -15.41
#